data_AF-A0A957L3N9-F1
#
_entry.id   AF-A0A957L3N9-F1
#
_cell.length_a   1.000
_cell.length_b   1.000
_cell.length_c   1.000
_cell.angle_alpha   90.00
_cell.angle_beta   90.00
_cell.angle_gamma   90.00
#
_symmetry.space_group_name_H-M   'P 1'
#
loop_
_entity.id
_entity.type
_entity.pdbx_description
1 polymer ?
#
loop_
_entity_poly.entity_id
_entity_poly.type
_entity_poly.pdbx_seq_one_letter_code
_entity_poly.pdbx_strand_id
1 'polypeptide(L)'
;MIIAMFLAHLVGDYILQWDELALWKSREYKGVFVHSLIVSLITLLFALPFDTGFLPWVLFICVTHLLVDAAQLPLNRRLAGVQNGYLNLGRFLLDQLIHFTVIIVALIGGGYLNWGAATSTVLETFAANRMLTYLLAYAFISMPTWILVEFLVYGLINGSAPDFSLATNKYVGILERWLITTFVVLGQFLLVP
;
A
#
# COMPACT_ATOMS: atom_id res chain seq x y z
N MET A 1 -13.29 7.36 7.89
CA MET A 1 -12.16 7.96 7.14
C MET A 1 -10.82 7.23 7.36
N ILE A 2 -10.31 7.08 8.59
CA ILE A 2 -8.97 6.50 8.85
C ILE A 2 -8.71 5.19 8.09
N ILE A 3 -9.48 4.12 8.38
CA ILE A 3 -9.30 2.81 7.74
C ILE A 3 -9.52 2.90 6.23
N ALA A 4 -10.50 3.71 5.80
CA ALA A 4 -10.84 3.88 4.40
C ALA A 4 -9.69 4.47 3.58
N MET A 5 -8.92 5.42 4.11
CA MET A 5 -7.80 6.03 3.39
C MET A 5 -6.60 5.07 3.27
N PHE A 6 -6.28 4.31 4.32
CA PHE A 6 -5.26 3.26 4.21
C PHE A 6 -5.69 2.14 3.26
N LEU A 7 -6.96 1.73 3.32
CA LEU A 7 -7.49 0.72 2.41
C LEU A 7 -7.50 1.22 0.95
N ALA A 8 -7.87 2.48 0.71
CA ALA A 8 -7.81 3.10 -0.61
C ALA A 8 -6.38 3.10 -1.19
N HIS A 9 -5.38 3.44 -0.37
CA HIS A 9 -3.98 3.37 -0.76
C HIS A 9 -3.57 1.94 -1.13
N LEU A 10 -3.86 0.95 -0.28
CA LEU A 10 -3.49 -0.45 -0.59
C LEU A 10 -4.22 -0.97 -1.84
N VAL A 11 -5.49 -0.62 -2.02
CA VAL A 11 -6.26 -1.01 -3.20
C VAL A 11 -5.70 -0.36 -4.46
N GLY A 12 -5.44 0.95 -4.43
CA GLY A 12 -4.94 1.68 -5.60
C GLY A 12 -3.49 1.32 -5.95
N ASP A 13 -2.60 1.29 -4.96
CA ASP A 13 -1.16 1.17 -5.17
C ASP A 13 -0.72 -0.28 -5.44
N TYR A 14 -1.50 -1.27 -4.99
CA TYR A 14 -1.15 -2.69 -5.11
C TYR A 14 -2.19 -3.54 -5.81
N ILE A 15 -3.46 -3.50 -5.38
CA ILE A 15 -4.47 -4.46 -5.89
C ILE A 15 -4.87 -4.13 -7.33
N LEU A 16 -5.06 -2.85 -7.64
CA LEU A 16 -5.39 -2.37 -8.98
C LEU A 16 -4.15 -2.02 -9.81
N GLN A 17 -2.94 -2.11 -9.23
CA GLN A 17 -1.70 -1.95 -9.95
C GLN A 17 -1.25 -3.30 -10.52
N TRP A 18 -1.68 -3.60 -11.74
CA TRP A 18 -1.22 -4.80 -12.44
C TRP A 18 0.26 -4.69 -12.87
N ASP A 19 0.88 -5.82 -13.22
CA ASP A 19 2.33 -5.91 -13.41
C ASP A 19 2.83 -5.00 -14.54
N GLU A 20 2.12 -4.95 -15.66
CA GLU A 20 2.43 -4.09 -16.79
C GLU A 20 2.30 -2.60 -16.43
N LEU A 21 1.36 -2.22 -15.57
CA LEU A 21 1.24 -0.84 -15.09
C LEU A 21 2.40 -0.47 -14.18
N ALA A 22 2.79 -1.36 -13.27
CA ALA A 22 3.96 -1.15 -12.41
C ALA A 22 5.24 -0.98 -13.25
N LEU A 23 5.43 -1.83 -14.27
CA LEU A 23 6.55 -1.73 -15.21
C LEU A 23 6.52 -0.41 -16.00
N TRP A 24 5.35 0.00 -16.48
CA TRP A 24 5.20 1.25 -17.23
C TRP A 24 5.45 2.49 -16.35
N LYS A 25 4.86 2.52 -15.15
CA LYS A 25 5.09 3.54 -14.10
C LYS A 25 6.57 3.67 -13.77
N SER A 26 7.33 2.58 -13.76
CA SER A 26 8.76 2.61 -13.44
C SER A 26 9.65 3.26 -14.52
N ARG A 27 9.13 3.45 -15.75
CA ARG A 27 9.89 3.90 -16.93
C ARG A 27 9.47 5.29 -17.44
N GLU A 28 8.17 5.60 -17.37
CA GLU A 28 7.58 6.76 -18.03
C GLU A 28 6.59 7.52 -17.14
N TYR A 29 6.60 8.86 -17.26
CA TYR A 29 5.64 9.73 -16.57
C TYR A 29 4.19 9.44 -16.98
N LYS A 30 3.95 8.93 -18.20
CA LYS A 30 2.61 8.54 -18.63
C LYS A 30 2.05 7.36 -17.82
N GLY A 31 2.91 6.39 -17.48
CA GLY A 31 2.55 5.29 -16.58
C GLY A 31 2.26 5.77 -15.17
N VAL A 32 3.11 6.67 -14.64
CA VAL A 32 2.88 7.34 -13.35
C VAL A 32 1.53 8.06 -13.31
N PHE A 33 1.20 8.80 -14.38
CA PHE A 33 -0.06 9.54 -14.46
C PHE A 33 -1.28 8.61 -14.47
N VAL A 34 -1.25 7.53 -15.26
CA VAL A 34 -2.35 6.55 -15.31
C VAL A 34 -2.53 5.86 -13.96
N HIS A 35 -1.44 5.46 -13.32
CA HIS A 35 -1.47 4.88 -11.97
C HIS A 35 -2.05 5.85 -10.94
N SER A 36 -1.56 7.09 -10.94
CA SER A 36 -2.04 8.14 -10.02
C SER A 36 -3.52 8.45 -10.24
N LEU A 37 -4.02 8.35 -11.48
CA LEU A 37 -5.45 8.50 -11.77
C LEU A 37 -6.27 7.38 -11.13
N ILE A 38 -5.81 6.12 -11.20
CA ILE A 38 -6.45 4.99 -10.53
C ILE A 38 -6.49 5.22 -9.02
N VAL A 39 -5.35 5.57 -8.42
CA VAL A 39 -5.26 5.89 -6.98
C VAL A 39 -6.17 7.05 -6.61
N SER A 40 -6.26 8.07 -7.46
CA SER A 40 -7.14 9.23 -7.24
C SER A 40 -8.62 8.85 -7.25
N LEU A 41 -9.05 8.05 -8.22
CA LEU A 41 -10.43 7.58 -8.33
C LEU A 41 -10.82 6.70 -7.15
N ILE A 42 -9.93 5.81 -6.71
CA ILE A 42 -10.17 4.95 -5.55
C ILE A 42 -10.17 5.75 -4.25
N THR A 43 -9.23 6.67 -4.06
CA THR A 43 -9.21 7.54 -2.87
C THR A 43 -10.50 8.35 -2.76
N LEU A 44 -10.97 8.92 -3.88
CA LEU A 44 -12.25 9.60 -3.94
C LEU A 44 -13.43 8.67 -3.59
N LEU A 45 -13.50 7.49 -4.23
CA LEU A 45 -14.58 6.51 -4.00
C LEU A 45 -14.66 6.06 -2.54
N PHE A 46 -13.52 5.89 -1.88
CA PHE A 46 -13.46 5.50 -0.47
C PHE A 46 -13.72 6.65 0.50
N ALA A 47 -13.53 7.91 0.09
CA ALA A 47 -13.82 9.08 0.91
C ALA A 47 -15.30 9.49 0.86
N LEU A 48 -15.92 9.45 -0.33
CA LEU A 48 -17.28 9.95 -0.58
C LEU A 48 -18.37 9.41 0.37
N PRO A 49 -18.39 8.13 0.76
CA PRO A 49 -19.41 7.59 1.66
C PRO A 49 -19.34 8.15 3.09
N PHE A 50 -18.23 8.77 3.47
CA PHE A 50 -18.01 9.23 4.85
C PHE A 50 -18.26 10.73 5.00
N ASP A 51 -17.62 11.55 4.14
CA ASP A 51 -17.64 13.00 4.30
C ASP A 51 -17.14 13.72 3.04
N THR A 52 -18.02 14.49 2.42
CA THR A 52 -17.69 15.34 1.27
C THR A 52 -16.82 16.54 1.64
N GLY A 53 -16.80 16.96 2.91
CA GLY A 53 -15.89 17.97 3.43
C GLY A 53 -14.42 17.56 3.38
N PHE A 54 -14.13 16.26 3.25
CA PHE A 54 -12.78 15.73 3.12
C PHE A 54 -12.20 15.85 1.70
N LEU A 55 -12.95 16.33 0.71
CA LEU A 55 -12.50 16.46 -0.69
C LEU A 55 -11.20 17.27 -0.88
N PRO A 56 -10.94 18.38 -0.17
CA PRO A 56 -9.65 19.07 -0.25
C PRO A 56 -8.47 18.17 0.16
N TRP A 57 -8.69 17.28 1.14
CA TRP A 57 -7.69 16.33 1.61
C TRP A 57 -7.53 15.13 0.68
N VAL A 58 -8.60 14.71 0.00
CA VAL A 58 -8.50 13.77 -1.14
C VAL A 58 -7.59 14.36 -2.22
N LEU A 59 -7.85 15.60 -2.65
CA LEU A 59 -7.01 16.28 -3.64
C LEU A 59 -5.55 16.37 -3.18
N PHE A 60 -5.31 16.69 -1.90
CA PHE A 60 -3.97 16.70 -1.33
C PHE A 60 -3.27 15.33 -1.44
N ILE A 61 -3.94 14.24 -1.04
CA ILE A 61 -3.41 12.88 -1.17
C ILE A 61 -3.10 12.55 -2.64
N CYS A 62 -4.02 12.84 -3.55
CA CYS A 62 -3.86 12.53 -4.98
C CYS A 62 -2.68 13.29 -5.61
N VAL A 63 -2.56 14.59 -5.35
CA VAL A 63 -1.47 15.42 -5.88
C VAL A 63 -0.13 14.96 -5.31
N THR A 64 -0.05 14.71 -4.01
CA THR A 64 1.20 14.28 -3.37
C THR A 64 1.61 12.88 -3.82
N HIS A 65 0.68 11.94 -3.96
CA HIS A 65 0.93 10.60 -4.53
C HIS A 65 1.55 10.70 -5.93
N LEU A 66 0.93 11.49 -6.83
CA LEU A 66 1.47 11.74 -8.17
C LEU A 66 2.90 12.31 -8.13
N LEU A 67 3.15 13.28 -7.25
CA LEU A 67 4.47 13.92 -7.13
C LEU A 67 5.54 12.97 -6.59
N VAL A 68 5.20 12.16 -5.58
CA VAL A 68 6.10 11.16 -4.99
C VAL A 68 6.47 10.11 -6.01
N ASP A 69 5.48 9.54 -6.70
CA ASP A 69 5.71 8.56 -7.77
C ASP A 69 6.50 9.15 -8.94
N ALA A 70 6.20 10.38 -9.35
CA ALA A 70 6.92 11.05 -10.42
C ALA A 70 8.40 11.31 -10.06
N ALA A 71 8.69 11.57 -8.79
CA ALA A 71 10.05 11.76 -8.29
C ALA A 71 10.88 10.47 -8.28
N GLN A 72 10.23 9.29 -8.28
CA GLN A 72 10.93 8.00 -8.37
C GLN A 72 11.59 7.77 -9.74
N LEU A 73 11.04 8.33 -10.84
CA LEU A 73 11.55 8.12 -12.19
C LEU A 73 13.01 8.55 -12.40
N PRO A 74 13.43 9.80 -12.08
CA PRO A 74 14.83 10.19 -12.20
C PRO A 74 15.73 9.38 -11.26
N LEU A 75 15.23 8.98 -10.09
CA LEU A 75 15.97 8.13 -9.16
C LEU A 75 16.20 6.71 -9.72
N ASN A 76 15.17 6.10 -10.31
CA ASN A 76 15.24 4.82 -11.01
C ASN A 76 16.28 4.85 -12.14
N ARG A 77 16.31 5.94 -12.92
CA ARG A 77 17.30 6.12 -14.00
C ARG A 77 18.73 6.25 -13.47
N ARG A 78 18.93 7.02 -12.39
CA ARG A 78 20.25 7.20 -11.76
C ARG A 78 20.80 5.92 -11.13
N LEU A 79 19.92 5.08 -10.63
CA LEU A 79 20.26 3.82 -9.95
C LEU A 79 20.10 2.60 -10.86
N ALA A 80 19.89 2.80 -12.16
CA ALA A 80 19.77 1.71 -13.12
C ALA A 80 21.05 0.84 -13.08
N GLY A 81 20.88 -0.45 -12.82
CA GLY A 81 21.98 -1.42 -12.70
C GLY A 81 22.56 -1.59 -11.29
N VAL A 82 22.11 -0.82 -10.28
CA VAL A 82 22.54 -1.01 -8.89
C VAL A 82 21.78 -2.17 -8.25
N GLN A 83 22.42 -3.33 -8.14
CA GLN A 83 21.84 -4.54 -7.54
C GLN A 83 22.12 -4.67 -6.03
N ASN A 84 22.02 -3.56 -5.29
CA ASN A 84 22.19 -3.60 -3.84
C ASN A 84 20.84 -3.86 -3.16
N GLY A 85 20.68 -5.01 -2.53
CA GLY A 85 19.44 -5.42 -1.87
C GLY A 85 18.97 -4.45 -0.77
N TYR A 86 19.87 -4.02 0.12
CA TYR A 86 19.57 -3.08 1.20
C TYR A 86 19.10 -1.71 0.68
N LEU A 87 19.75 -1.19 -0.36
CA LEU A 87 19.35 0.08 -0.97
C LEU A 87 17.94 -0.02 -1.55
N ASN A 88 17.64 -1.10 -2.27
CA ASN A 88 16.33 -1.29 -2.90
C ASN A 88 15.21 -1.49 -1.86
N LEU A 89 15.48 -2.29 -0.81
CA LEU A 89 14.57 -2.41 0.34
C LEU A 89 14.34 -1.05 1.03
N GLY A 90 15.41 -0.30 1.30
CA GLY A 90 15.31 1.02 1.93
C GLY A 90 14.51 2.01 1.10
N ARG A 91 14.66 1.99 -0.23
CA ARG A 91 13.87 2.81 -1.15
C ARG A 91 12.38 2.44 -1.13
N PHE A 92 12.08 1.15 -1.16
CA PHE A 92 10.71 0.65 -1.04
C PHE A 92 10.06 1.09 0.28
N LEU A 93 10.76 0.93 1.41
CA LEU A 93 10.26 1.33 2.73
C LEU A 93 10.06 2.84 2.84
N LEU A 94 11.01 3.63 2.32
CA LEU A 94 10.91 5.10 2.31
C LEU A 94 9.71 5.56 1.48
N ASP A 95 9.49 4.95 0.32
CA ASP A 95 8.34 5.23 -0.54
C ASP A 95 7.01 5.02 0.20
N GLN A 96 6.84 3.86 0.85
CA GLN A 96 5.63 3.58 1.63
C GLN A 96 5.47 4.48 2.86
N LEU A 97 6.58 4.82 3.53
CA LEU A 97 6.58 5.76 4.65
C LEU A 97 6.07 7.14 4.22
N ILE A 98 6.50 7.65 3.07
CA ILE A 98 6.06 8.95 2.55
C ILE A 98 4.55 8.93 2.27
N HIS A 99 4.05 7.90 1.58
CA HIS A 99 2.63 7.75 1.30
C HIS A 99 1.78 7.66 2.59
N PHE A 100 2.23 6.88 3.57
CA PHE A 100 1.53 6.79 4.87
C PHE A 100 1.56 8.12 5.62
N THR A 101 2.68 8.84 5.57
CA THR A 101 2.81 10.16 6.20
C THR A 101 1.83 11.16 5.59
N VAL A 102 1.70 11.16 4.26
CA VAL A 102 0.71 11.99 3.55
C VAL A 102 -0.72 11.68 4.01
N ILE A 103 -1.08 10.40 4.10
CA ILE A 103 -2.42 9.98 4.58
C ILE A 103 -2.63 10.44 6.02
N ILE A 104 -1.66 10.28 6.90
CA ILE A 104 -1.74 10.72 8.30
C ILE A 104 -1.93 12.23 8.38
N VAL A 105 -1.15 13.01 7.61
CA VAL A 105 -1.28 14.47 7.55
C VAL A 105 -2.68 14.88 7.07
N ALA A 106 -3.20 14.20 6.05
CA ALA A 106 -4.55 14.44 5.54
C ALA A 106 -5.62 14.12 6.60
N LEU A 107 -5.47 13.03 7.34
CA LEU A 107 -6.38 12.64 8.42
C LEU A 107 -6.35 13.63 9.58
N ILE A 108 -5.16 14.16 9.93
CA ILE A 108 -5.02 15.19 10.97
C ILE A 108 -5.66 16.50 10.50
N GLY A 109 -5.32 16.96 9.30
CA GLY A 109 -5.84 18.19 8.74
C GLY A 109 -7.35 18.16 8.49
N GLY A 110 -7.90 16.99 8.16
CA GLY A 110 -9.33 16.77 8.02
C GLY A 110 -10.07 16.52 9.34
N GLY A 111 -9.40 16.59 10.49
CA GLY A 111 -10.03 16.46 11.81
C GLY A 111 -10.40 15.01 12.20
N TYR A 112 -9.93 14.01 11.45
CA TYR A 112 -10.21 12.60 11.70
C TYR A 112 -9.19 11.93 12.63
N LEU A 113 -8.02 12.54 12.82
CA LEU A 113 -6.99 12.03 13.72
C LEU A 113 -6.41 13.18 14.55
N ASN A 114 -6.48 13.07 15.88
CA ASN A 114 -5.79 13.99 16.78
C ASN A 114 -4.49 13.35 17.25
N TRP A 115 -3.36 14.03 17.08
CA TRP A 115 -2.05 13.53 17.49
C TRP A 115 -1.99 13.14 18.98
N GLY A 116 -2.59 13.94 19.87
CA GLY A 116 -2.59 13.69 21.31
C GLY A 116 -3.43 12.49 21.75
N ALA A 117 -4.33 12.01 20.89
CA ALA A 117 -5.23 10.87 21.16
C ALA A 117 -5.16 9.82 20.02
N ALA A 118 -4.06 9.78 19.27
CA ALA A 118 -3.99 9.00 18.04
C ALA A 118 -4.20 7.50 18.30
N THR A 119 -3.58 6.97 19.36
CA THR A 119 -3.67 5.55 19.72
C THR A 119 -5.08 5.12 20.08
N SER A 120 -5.77 5.85 20.96
CA SER A 120 -7.15 5.55 21.36
C SER A 120 -8.11 5.71 20.18
N THR A 121 -7.97 6.80 19.41
CA THR A 121 -8.80 7.07 18.22
C THR A 121 -8.68 5.95 17.20
N VAL A 122 -7.47 5.46 16.93
CA VAL A 122 -7.22 4.36 16.00
C VAL A 122 -7.83 3.06 16.53
N LEU A 123 -7.56 2.70 17.79
CA LEU A 123 -8.11 1.47 18.39
C LEU A 123 -9.65 1.46 18.38
N GLU A 124 -10.28 2.56 18.77
CA GLU A 124 -11.74 2.72 18.74
C GLU A 124 -12.28 2.62 17.32
N THR A 125 -11.61 3.26 16.34
CA THR A 125 -12.04 3.20 14.93
C THR A 125 -11.99 1.78 14.39
N PHE A 126 -10.95 1.01 14.70
CA PHE A 126 -10.83 -0.40 14.29
C PHE A 126 -11.86 -1.29 14.99
N ALA A 127 -12.11 -1.07 16.28
CA ALA A 127 -13.11 -1.83 17.03
C ALA A 127 -14.53 -1.57 16.52
N ALA A 128 -14.85 -0.32 16.17
CA ALA A 128 -16.17 0.09 15.70
C ALA A 128 -16.47 -0.34 14.26
N ASN A 129 -15.45 -0.47 13.40
CA ASN A 129 -15.63 -0.69 11.95
C ASN A 129 -15.11 -2.06 11.49
N ARG A 130 -15.60 -3.13 12.12
CA ARG A 130 -15.11 -4.52 11.90
C ARG A 130 -14.99 -4.92 10.43
N MET A 131 -15.98 -4.60 9.59
CA MET A 131 -15.95 -4.95 8.17
C MET A 131 -14.75 -4.28 7.45
N LEU A 132 -14.56 -2.97 7.64
CA LEU A 132 -13.43 -2.25 7.04
C LEU A 132 -12.10 -2.72 7.60
N THR A 133 -12.04 -3.05 8.89
CA THR A 133 -10.86 -3.64 9.52
C THR A 133 -10.49 -4.96 8.86
N TYR A 134 -11.44 -5.86 8.62
CA TYR A 134 -11.17 -7.10 7.89
C TYR A 134 -10.74 -6.83 6.45
N LEU A 135 -11.42 -5.93 5.73
CA LEU A 135 -11.02 -5.58 4.36
C LEU A 135 -9.59 -5.02 4.30
N LEU A 136 -9.21 -4.14 5.23
CA LEU A 136 -7.85 -3.63 5.36
C LEU A 136 -6.84 -4.75 5.65
N ALA A 137 -7.16 -5.65 6.58
CA ALA A 137 -6.30 -6.78 6.91
C ALA A 137 -6.07 -7.69 5.69
N TYR A 138 -7.14 -8.09 4.99
CA TYR A 138 -7.05 -8.94 3.79
C TYR A 138 -6.31 -8.26 2.63
N ALA A 139 -6.54 -6.95 2.43
CA ALA A 139 -5.80 -6.16 1.46
C ALA A 139 -4.29 -6.13 1.79
N PHE A 140 -3.94 -5.90 3.06
CA PHE A 140 -2.54 -5.84 3.49
C PHE A 140 -1.80 -7.17 3.31
N ILE A 141 -2.41 -8.30 3.70
CA ILE A 141 -1.79 -9.63 3.56
C ILE A 141 -1.76 -10.16 2.12
N SER A 142 -2.31 -9.43 1.15
CA SER A 142 -2.31 -9.80 -0.26
C SER A 142 -1.00 -9.44 -0.99
N MET A 143 -1.07 -8.64 -2.06
CA MET A 143 0.05 -8.13 -2.85
C MET A 143 1.06 -7.30 -2.03
N PRO A 144 0.66 -6.39 -1.10
CA PRO A 144 1.63 -5.60 -0.34
C PRO A 144 2.59 -6.45 0.49
N THR A 145 2.05 -7.44 1.21
CA THR A 145 2.87 -8.39 1.98
C THR A 145 3.75 -9.25 1.08
N TRP A 146 3.24 -9.70 -0.07
CA TRP A 146 4.06 -10.45 -1.02
C TRP A 146 5.28 -9.63 -1.47
N ILE A 147 5.08 -8.38 -1.90
CA ILE A 147 6.18 -7.49 -2.34
C ILE A 147 7.16 -7.22 -1.19
N LEU A 148 6.65 -6.96 0.02
CA LEU A 148 7.50 -6.75 1.20
C LEU A 148 8.38 -7.98 1.48
N VAL A 149 7.81 -9.19 1.41
CA VAL A 149 8.57 -10.44 1.60
C VAL A 149 9.65 -10.59 0.53
N GLU A 150 9.35 -10.31 -0.73
CA GLU A 150 10.37 -10.34 -1.80
C GLU A 150 11.53 -9.38 -1.50
N PHE A 151 11.24 -8.12 -1.14
CA PHE A 151 12.28 -7.16 -0.78
C PHE A 151 13.07 -7.57 0.47
N LEU A 152 12.43 -8.19 1.47
CA LEU A 152 13.13 -8.67 2.67
C LEU A 152 14.03 -9.86 2.36
N VAL A 153 13.53 -10.86 1.64
CA VAL A 153 14.30 -12.07 1.29
C VAL A 153 15.47 -11.70 0.38
N TYR A 154 15.21 -11.02 -0.74
CA TYR A 154 16.29 -10.64 -1.65
C TYR A 154 17.23 -9.61 -1.02
N GLY A 155 16.68 -8.65 -0.29
CA GLY A 155 17.46 -7.58 0.35
C GLY A 155 18.39 -8.06 1.46
N LEU A 156 17.86 -8.84 2.41
CA LEU A 156 18.58 -9.24 3.61
C LEU A 156 19.34 -10.57 3.46
N ILE A 157 18.82 -11.51 2.65
CA ILE A 157 19.41 -12.85 2.51
C ILE A 157 20.31 -12.91 1.28
N ASN A 158 19.79 -12.49 0.11
CA ASN A 158 20.53 -12.64 -1.15
C ASN A 158 21.46 -11.45 -1.46
N GLY A 159 21.27 -10.32 -0.77
CA GLY A 159 22.02 -9.08 -1.01
C GLY A 159 21.74 -8.41 -2.36
N SER A 160 20.74 -8.89 -3.11
CA SER A 160 20.38 -8.44 -4.46
C SER A 160 18.99 -7.80 -4.50
N ALA A 161 18.65 -7.13 -5.60
CA ALA A 161 17.30 -6.63 -5.82
C ALA A 161 16.38 -7.79 -6.25
N PRO A 162 15.10 -7.80 -5.85
CA PRO A 162 14.14 -8.78 -6.33
C PRO A 162 13.88 -8.60 -7.84
N ASP A 163 13.81 -9.71 -8.58
CA ASP A 163 13.39 -9.73 -9.98
C ASP A 163 11.94 -10.19 -10.07
N PHE A 164 11.02 -9.22 -10.10
CA PHE A 164 9.59 -9.49 -10.19
C PHE A 164 9.15 -10.12 -11.51
N SER A 165 9.98 -10.11 -12.56
CA SER A 165 9.64 -10.76 -13.83
C SER A 165 9.70 -12.30 -13.75
N LEU A 166 10.46 -12.83 -12.78
CA LEU A 166 10.61 -14.26 -12.54
C LEU A 166 9.66 -14.78 -11.46
N ALA A 167 8.92 -13.90 -10.80
CA ALA A 167 8.10 -14.27 -9.66
C ALA A 167 6.75 -14.86 -10.10
N THR A 168 6.70 -16.19 -10.18
CA THR A 168 5.58 -16.95 -10.75
C THR A 168 4.47 -17.31 -9.75
N ASN A 169 4.73 -17.20 -8.44
CA ASN A 169 3.88 -17.78 -7.40
C ASN A 169 3.15 -16.75 -6.50
N LYS A 170 3.03 -15.48 -6.93
CA LYS A 170 2.46 -14.42 -6.09
C LYS A 170 1.05 -14.75 -5.57
N TYR A 171 0.19 -15.31 -6.42
CA TYR A 171 -1.20 -15.62 -6.04
C TYR A 171 -1.31 -16.82 -5.10
N VAL A 172 -0.45 -17.84 -5.23
CA VAL A 172 -0.45 -19.00 -4.33
C VAL A 172 -0.16 -18.56 -2.90
N GLY A 173 0.91 -17.78 -2.71
CA GLY A 173 1.25 -17.28 -1.38
C GLY A 173 0.19 -16.33 -0.80
N ILE A 174 -0.51 -15.56 -1.64
CA ILE A 174 -1.65 -14.74 -1.21
C ILE A 174 -2.80 -15.62 -0.72
N LEU A 175 -3.16 -16.65 -1.49
CA LEU A 175 -4.22 -17.60 -1.13
C LEU A 175 -3.91 -18.33 0.18
N GLU A 176 -2.66 -18.78 0.38
CA GLU A 176 -2.22 -19.41 1.62
C GLU A 176 -2.42 -18.47 2.82
N ARG A 177 -1.99 -17.21 2.72
CA ARG A 177 -2.16 -16.23 3.82
C ARG A 177 -3.62 -15.92 4.10
N TRP A 178 -4.45 -15.84 3.06
CA TRP A 178 -5.90 -15.65 3.20
C TRP A 178 -6.55 -16.83 3.90
N LEU A 179 -6.22 -18.07 3.52
CA LEU A 179 -6.73 -19.29 4.16
C LEU A 179 -6.30 -19.37 5.62
N ILE A 180 -5.01 -19.18 5.92
CA ILE A 180 -4.49 -19.19 7.29
C ILE A 180 -5.20 -18.14 8.14
N THR A 181 -5.34 -16.92 7.62
CA THR A 181 -6.02 -15.83 8.35
C THR A 181 -7.50 -16.14 8.56
N THR A 182 -8.18 -16.72 7.56
CA THR A 182 -9.58 -17.14 7.68
C THR A 182 -9.74 -18.20 8.77
N PHE A 183 -8.90 -19.24 8.76
CA PHE A 183 -8.95 -20.31 9.76
C PHE A 183 -8.70 -19.78 11.17
N VAL A 184 -7.68 -18.92 11.36
CA VAL A 184 -7.39 -18.29 12.64
C VAL A 184 -8.58 -17.44 13.13
N VAL A 185 -9.21 -16.65 12.26
CA VAL A 185 -10.40 -15.85 12.61
C VAL A 185 -11.59 -16.72 12.99
N LEU A 186 -11.74 -17.90 12.38
CA LEU A 186 -12.77 -18.89 12.71
C LEU A 186 -12.44 -19.75 13.95
N GLY A 187 -11.28 -19.53 14.58
CA GLY A 187 -10.81 -20.33 15.73
C GLY A 187 -10.27 -21.72 15.35
N GLN A 188 -9.97 -21.95 14.07
CA GLN A 188 -9.39 -23.17 13.55
C GLN A 188 -7.85 -23.05 13.50
N PHE A 189 -7.20 -23.51 14.56
CA PHE A 189 -5.73 -23.42 14.70
C PHE A 189 -4.99 -24.70 14.28
N LEU A 190 -5.73 -25.76 13.93
CA LEU A 190 -5.19 -27.06 13.54
C LEU A 190 -5.56 -27.34 12.09
N LEU A 191 -4.54 -27.50 11.24
CA LEU A 191 -4.68 -28.21 9.97
C LEU A 191 -4.88 -29.69 10.32
N VAL A 192 -6.12 -30.16 10.27
CA VAL A 192 -6.40 -31.59 10.42
C VAL A 192 -5.92 -32.27 9.12
N PRO A 193 -5.05 -33.29 9.20
CA PRO A 193 -4.65 -34.08 8.03
C PRO A 193 -5.82 -34.86 7.42
#